data_AF-Q3J3X9-F1
#
_entry.id   AF-Q3J3X9-F1
#
_cell.length_a   1.000
_cell.length_b   1.000
_cell.length_c   1.000
_cell.angle_alpha   90.00
_cell.angle_beta   90.00
_cell.angle_gamma   90.00
#
_symmetry.space_group_name_H-M   'P 1'
#
loop_
_entity.id
_entity.type
_entity.pdbx_description
1 polymer ?
#
loop_
_entity_poly.entity_id
_entity_poly.type
_entity_poly.pdbx_seq_one_letter_code
_entity_poly.pdbx_strand_id
1 'polypeptide(L)' 'MSHYLPDDVYRALVARLMADPAPGLDRRSHIVTTLGEVADLWPESVRDEAEAA' A
#
# COMPACT_ATOMS: atom_id res chain seq x y z
N MET A 1 -9.75 -6.52 -9.58
CA MET A 1 -8.70 -6.75 -10.59
C MET A 1 -7.55 -5.97 -10.05
N SER A 2 -6.59 -6.67 -9.45
CA SER A 2 -5.60 -6.04 -8.60
C SER A 2 -4.69 -5.12 -9.40
N HIS A 3 -4.43 -3.95 -8.82
CA HIS A 3 -3.61 -2.92 -9.39
C HIS A 3 -2.23 -2.98 -8.73
N TYR A 4 -1.25 -3.48 -9.47
CA TYR A 4 0.14 -3.52 -9.02
C TYR A 4 0.85 -2.24 -9.47
N LEU A 5 1.42 -1.53 -8.51
CA LEU A 5 2.25 -0.35 -8.74
C LEU A 5 3.72 -0.71 -8.62
N PRO A 6 4.61 -0.12 -9.43
CA PRO A 6 6.05 -0.20 -9.20
C PRO A 6 6.39 0.13 -7.75
N ASP A 7 7.31 -0.61 -7.15
CA ASP A 7 7.61 -0.52 -5.71
C ASP A 7 7.99 0.90 -5.26
N ASP A 8 8.72 1.64 -6.10
CA ASP A 8 9.10 3.03 -5.85
C ASP A 8 7.89 3.96 -5.84
N VAL A 9 6.95 3.79 -6.77
CA VAL A 9 5.69 4.53 -6.84
C VAL A 9 4.81 4.23 -5.62
N TYR A 10 4.67 2.96 -5.25
CA TYR A 10 3.91 2.56 -4.07
C TYR A 10 4.51 3.17 -2.78
N ARG A 11 5.84 3.12 -2.63
CA ARG A 11 6.54 3.74 -1.50
C ARG A 11 6.35 5.25 -1.45
N ALA A 12 6.43 5.93 -2.61
CA ALA A 12 6.20 7.37 -2.70
C ALA A 12 4.76 7.75 -2.31
N LEU A 13 3.77 6.96 -2.73
CA LEU A 13 2.37 7.13 -2.34
C LEU A 13 2.18 7.00 -0.82
N VAL A 14 2.69 5.92 -0.22
CA VAL A 14 2.62 5.70 1.23
C VAL A 14 3.30 6.85 1.99
N ALA A 15 4.48 7.29 1.55
CA ALA A 15 5.19 8.41 2.16
C ALA A 15 4.39 9.72 2.07
N ARG A 16 3.73 9.98 0.92
CA ARG A 16 2.91 11.17 0.73
C ARG A 16 1.66 11.17 1.61
N LEU A 17 1.02 10.00 1.77
CA LEU A 17 -0.13 9.82 2.66
C LEU A 17 0.27 9.95 4.13
N MET A 18 1.47 9.50 4.50
CA MET A 18 2.03 9.67 5.85
C MET A 18 2.36 11.13 6.21
N ALA A 19 2.53 12.02 5.22
CA ALA A 19 2.92 13.41 5.46
C ALA A 19 1.81 14.28 6.09
N ASP A 20 0.55 13.87 5.99
CA ASP A 20 -0.58 14.62 6.57
C ASP A 20 -0.70 14.33 8.07
N PRO A 21 -0.55 15.23 9.04
CA PRO A 21 -0.58 14.86 10.45
C PRO A 21 -1.97 14.37 10.92
N ALA A 22 -2.16 13.04 10.96
CA ALA A 22 -3.37 12.41 11.50
C ALA A 22 -3.07 11.74 12.86
N PRO A 23 -3.94 11.94 13.88
CA PRO A 23 -3.77 11.29 15.18
C PRO A 23 -4.11 9.79 15.10
N GLY A 24 -3.26 8.94 15.68
CA GLY A 24 -3.52 7.50 15.77
C GLY A 24 -2.24 6.68 15.94
N LEU A 25 -2.30 5.60 16.71
CA LEU A 25 -1.23 4.61 16.79
C LEU A 25 -1.24 3.76 15.51
N ASP A 26 -0.06 3.55 14.94
CA ASP A 26 0.21 2.71 13.76
C ASP A 26 -0.51 3.08 12.44
N ARG A 27 -0.38 4.35 12.07
CA ARG A 27 -0.93 4.86 10.83
C ARG A 27 -0.40 4.19 9.57
N ARG A 28 0.87 3.78 9.56
CA ARG A 28 1.47 3.14 8.38
C ARG A 28 0.71 1.85 8.05
N SER A 29 0.43 1.01 9.06
CA SER A 29 -0.36 -0.21 8.87
C SER A 29 -1.75 0.11 8.36
N HIS A 30 -2.43 1.10 8.92
CA HIS A 30 -3.74 1.52 8.43
C HIS A 30 -3.72 1.91 6.94
N ILE A 31 -2.73 2.70 6.51
CA ILE A 31 -2.59 3.10 5.10
C ILE A 31 -2.37 1.89 4.21
N VAL A 32 -1.40 1.01 4.52
CA VAL A 32 -1.10 -0.13 3.64
C VAL A 32 -2.25 -1.14 3.59
N THR A 33 -2.93 -1.39 4.72
CA THR A 33 -4.13 -2.23 4.76
C THR A 33 -5.25 -1.62 3.93
N THR A 34 -5.47 -0.30 4.02
CA THR A 34 -6.51 0.35 3.22
C THR A 34 -6.18 0.31 1.73
N LEU A 35 -4.93 0.56 1.34
CA LEU A 35 -4.50 0.46 -0.06
C LEU A 35 -4.70 -0.95 -0.61
N GLY A 36 -4.27 -1.98 0.11
CA GLY A 36 -4.41 -3.37 -0.32
C GLY A 36 -5.85 -3.88 -0.25
N GLU A 37 -6.41 -3.98 0.96
CA GLU A 37 -7.68 -4.67 1.22
C GLU A 37 -8.92 -3.92 0.69
N VAL A 38 -8.85 -2.58 0.60
CA VAL A 38 -10.00 -1.76 0.19
C VAL A 38 -9.86 -1.25 -1.23
N ALA A 39 -8.67 -0.76 -1.60
CA ALA A 39 -8.44 -0.18 -2.92
C ALA A 39 -7.86 -1.17 -3.94
N ASP A 40 -7.56 -2.42 -3.55
CA ASP A 40 -6.95 -3.44 -4.41
C ASP A 40 -5.64 -2.95 -5.06
N LEU A 41 -4.88 -2.11 -4.33
CA LEU A 41 -3.62 -1.48 -4.74
C LEU A 41 -2.45 -2.09 -3.97
N TRP A 42 -1.55 -2.71 -4.70
CA TRP A 42 -0.43 -3.48 -4.15
C TRP A 42 0.90 -3.07 -4.80
N PRO A 43 2.05 -3.21 -4.11
CA PRO A 43 3.34 -3.09 -4.77
C PRO A 43 3.61 -4.29 -5.70
N GLU A 44 4.40 -4.08 -6.76
CA GLU A 44 4.80 -5.17 -7.67
C GLU A 44 5.52 -6.31 -6.96
N SER A 45 6.31 -6.03 -5.92
CA SER A 45 7.00 -7.06 -5.15
C SER A 45 6.12 -8.14 -4.52
N VAL A 46 4.82 -7.86 -4.24
CA VAL A 46 3.88 -8.87 -3.71
C VAL A 46 3.09 -9.58 -4.81
N ARG A 47 3.30 -9.24 -6.08
CA ARG A 47 2.60 -9.89 -7.20
C ARG A 47 2.93 -11.37 -7.28
N ASP A 48 4.21 -11.72 -7.17
CA ASP A 48 4.66 -13.10 -7.23
C ASP A 48 4.12 -13.94 -6.06
N GLU A 49 3.99 -13.33 -4.87
CA GLU A 49 3.38 -13.98 -3.70
C GLU A 49 1.86 -14.17 -3.88
N ALA A 50 1.19 -13.22 -4.50
CA ALA A 50 -0.25 -13.28 -4.76
C ALA A 50 -0.62 -14.28 -5.87
N GLU A 51 0.22 -14.43 -6.90
CA GLU A 51 0.01 -15.39 -7.98
C GLU A 51 0.36 -16.84 -7.58
N ALA A 52 1.08 -17.03 -6.46
CA ALA A 52 1.46 -18.34 -5.93
C ALA A 52 0.45 -18.94 -4.91
N ALA A 53 -0.60 -18.20 -4.53
CA ALA A 53 -1.60 -18.58 -3.52
C ALA A 53 -2.95 -19.00 -4.14
#